data_AF-A0A7S6MA52-F1
#
_entry.id   AF-A0A7S6MA52-F1
#
_cell.length_a   1.000
_cell.length_b   1.000
_cell.length_c   1.000
_cell.angle_alpha   90.00
_cell.angle_beta   90.00
_cell.angle_gamma   90.00
#
_symmetry.space_group_name_H-M   'P 1'
#
loop_
_entity.id
_entity.type
_entity.pdbx_description
1 polymer ?
#
loop_
_entity_poly.entity_id
_entity_poly.type
_entity_poly.pdbx_seq_one_letter_code
_entity_poly.pdbx_strand_id
1 'polypeptide(L)'
;MAGTKTERVGAVLALGFGTTVAMWAAGYAARTAGMPNWALFFTLLAVMIGGAAMCARIGPHGMRDRVWVGLLVGALNLLILGSVLSRDETRALVATAAWAVPGWFALCALLVVVGAKLADGVITRAPTVDGSVPAEATPIGAGISYARQTPAVSPWAGRLALVTVSATALLLVAGGIVTGLEVGMAVPDWPGTFGYNMFLYPLAHMTGGVYFEHSHRLLGSLVGLTTLTLAAYVVCTDRRGWVRVGAVALLAAVIVQGVLGGRRVVDNSPTLAAFHGVLAQGFFAGLLLLHAALSPRWRVAPPPAFRAGGFERSAGIWVSGLLLAQITLGARLRHLHVDFNLHLLLGVLSGLLAAAYGLRAWLAYENHPPVAALGGWLTVLIVVQVLMGVGAFLVVGDNSVPQAPTPVSVAVTTAHQTMGAIVLAVAATLALWHRRVTFVEADVVRTEAGAAVRS
;
A
#
# COMPACT_ATOMS: atom_id res chain seq x y z
N MET A 1 27.67 -0.66 -14.32
CA MET A 1 26.82 -0.39 -15.51
C MET A 1 25.75 0.62 -15.13
N ALA A 2 25.58 1.70 -15.91
CA ALA A 2 24.54 2.70 -15.66
C ALA A 2 23.19 2.17 -16.18
N GLY A 3 22.20 2.02 -15.29
CA GLY A 3 20.83 1.65 -15.70
C GLY A 3 20.22 2.67 -16.66
N THR A 4 19.20 2.26 -17.40
CA THR A 4 18.46 3.14 -18.31
C THR A 4 17.92 4.37 -17.56
N LYS A 5 17.71 5.50 -18.26
CA LYS A 5 17.15 6.72 -17.64
C LYS A 5 15.87 6.43 -16.85
N THR A 6 14.99 5.60 -17.41
CA THR A 6 13.73 5.18 -16.79
C THR A 6 13.95 4.40 -15.49
N GLU A 7 14.89 3.46 -15.46
CA GLU A 7 15.21 2.70 -14.25
C GLU A 7 15.76 3.58 -13.13
N ARG A 8 16.61 4.55 -13.49
CA ARG A 8 17.17 5.51 -12.52
C ARG A 8 16.06 6.37 -11.90
N VAL A 9 15.15 6.88 -12.73
CA VAL A 9 13.98 7.66 -12.26
C VAL A 9 13.09 6.81 -11.35
N GLY A 10 12.74 5.59 -11.78
CA GLY A 10 11.94 4.68 -10.97
C GLY A 10 12.57 4.35 -9.61
N ALA A 11 13.90 4.19 -9.58
CA ALA A 11 14.64 3.97 -8.35
C ALA A 11 14.57 5.16 -7.39
N VAL A 12 14.83 6.37 -7.91
CA VAL A 12 14.75 7.61 -7.13
C VAL A 12 13.37 7.77 -6.51
N LEU A 13 12.31 7.59 -7.32
CA LEU A 13 10.93 7.71 -6.86
C LEU A 13 10.61 6.68 -5.77
N ALA A 14 10.87 5.39 -6.02
CA ALA A 14 10.53 4.33 -5.07
C ALA A 14 11.30 4.48 -3.74
N LEU A 15 12.59 4.82 -3.78
CA LEU A 15 13.40 4.97 -2.56
C LEU A 15 13.07 6.26 -1.81
N GLY A 16 12.84 7.38 -2.51
CA GLY A 16 12.51 8.64 -1.87
C GLY A 16 11.12 8.62 -1.22
N PHE A 17 10.10 8.14 -1.93
CA PHE A 17 8.78 7.95 -1.33
C PHE A 17 8.81 6.86 -0.25
N GLY A 18 9.50 5.73 -0.47
CA GLY A 18 9.57 4.64 0.50
C GLY A 18 10.20 5.07 1.83
N THR A 19 11.29 5.84 1.77
CA THR A 19 11.93 6.41 2.97
C THR A 19 10.99 7.39 3.67
N THR A 20 10.31 8.26 2.92
CA THR A 20 9.35 9.22 3.48
C THR A 20 8.17 8.51 4.17
N VAL A 21 7.57 7.52 3.51
CA VAL A 21 6.47 6.72 4.09
C VAL A 21 6.91 6.04 5.37
N ALA A 22 8.12 5.46 5.40
CA ALA A 22 8.68 4.86 6.62
C ALA A 22 8.89 5.90 7.73
N MET A 23 9.39 7.10 7.40
CA MET A 23 9.55 8.19 8.37
C MET A 23 8.20 8.64 8.94
N TRP A 24 7.18 8.78 8.11
CA TRP A 24 5.84 9.19 8.54
C TRP A 24 5.16 8.11 9.37
N ALA A 25 5.33 6.83 9.01
CA ALA A 25 4.87 5.70 9.81
C ALA A 25 5.51 5.71 11.21
N ALA A 26 6.84 5.83 11.27
CA ALA A 26 7.59 5.87 12.52
C ALA A 26 7.21 7.10 13.36
N GLY A 27 7.09 8.27 12.72
CA GLY A 27 6.66 9.50 13.39
C GLY A 27 5.25 9.39 13.97
N TYR A 28 4.31 8.86 13.19
CA TYR A 28 2.93 8.64 13.64
C TYR A 28 2.86 7.70 14.83
N ALA A 29 3.57 6.56 14.76
CA ALA A 29 3.61 5.58 15.85
C ALA A 29 4.29 6.12 17.10
N ALA A 30 5.46 6.76 16.95
CA ALA A 30 6.22 7.33 18.06
C ALA A 30 5.43 8.40 18.81
N ARG A 31 4.76 9.30 18.09
CA ARG A 31 3.91 10.34 18.69
C ARG A 31 2.68 9.76 19.39
N THR A 32 2.04 8.75 18.79
CA THR A 32 0.93 8.04 19.42
C THR A 32 1.37 7.36 20.72
N ALA A 33 2.62 6.89 20.79
CA ALA A 33 3.20 6.31 22.00
C ALA A 33 3.72 7.35 23.02
N GLY A 34 3.51 8.66 22.80
CA GLY A 34 3.97 9.71 23.70
C GLY A 34 5.49 9.90 23.72
N MET A 35 6.20 9.48 22.67
CA MET A 35 7.66 9.56 22.60
C MET A 35 8.15 11.02 22.67
N PRO A 36 9.17 11.33 23.51
CA PRO A 36 9.71 12.69 23.60
C PRO A 36 10.44 13.11 22.31
N ASN A 37 10.51 14.42 22.07
CA ASN A 37 11.03 14.99 20.82
C ASN A 37 12.45 14.53 20.45
N TRP A 38 13.35 14.37 21.43
CA TRP A 38 14.72 13.92 21.18
C TRP A 38 14.76 12.47 20.68
N ALA A 39 13.93 11.59 21.26
CA ALA A 39 13.85 10.18 20.85
C ALA A 39 13.19 10.05 19.47
N LEU A 40 12.17 10.88 19.20
CA LEU A 40 11.55 10.99 17.87
C LEU A 40 12.59 11.41 16.82
N PHE A 41 13.42 12.41 17.12
CA PHE A 41 14.48 12.86 16.21
C PHE A 41 15.43 11.72 15.84
N PHE A 42 15.95 10.98 16.83
CA PHE A 42 16.85 9.85 16.56
C PHE A 42 16.15 8.70 15.84
N THR A 43 14.86 8.47 16.11
CA THR A 43 14.06 7.48 15.39
C THR A 43 13.96 7.84 13.90
N LEU A 44 13.60 9.10 13.59
CA LEU A 44 13.50 9.56 12.20
C LEU A 44 14.87 9.57 11.50
N LEU A 45 15.94 9.91 12.22
CA LEU A 45 17.30 9.83 11.70
C LEU A 45 17.70 8.38 11.39
N ALA A 46 17.38 7.42 12.28
CA ALA A 46 17.65 6.00 12.04
C ALA A 46 16.89 5.48 10.81
N VAL A 47 15.63 5.88 10.63
CA VAL A 47 14.85 5.54 9.44
C VAL A 47 15.47 6.15 8.17
N MET A 48 15.92 7.41 8.23
CA MET A 48 16.63 8.07 7.12
C MET A 48 17.92 7.33 6.75
N ILE A 49 18.70 6.89 7.74
CA ILE A 49 19.91 6.08 7.53
C ILE A 49 19.54 4.71 6.93
N GLY A 50 18.45 4.08 7.39
CA GLY A 50 17.93 2.86 6.81
C GLY A 50 17.54 3.02 5.33
N GLY A 51 16.88 4.13 4.98
CA GLY A 51 16.59 4.50 3.59
C GLY A 51 17.85 4.69 2.74
N ALA A 52 18.88 5.33 3.31
CA ALA A 52 20.19 5.48 2.66
C ALA A 52 20.87 4.11 2.44
N ALA A 53 20.81 3.21 3.42
CA ALA A 53 21.31 1.84 3.28
C ALA A 53 20.54 1.04 2.22
N MET A 54 19.22 1.21 2.10
CA MET A 54 18.46 0.63 0.99
C MET A 54 18.88 1.20 -0.36
N CYS A 55 19.17 2.50 -0.44
CA CYS A 55 19.71 3.11 -1.65
C CYS A 55 21.05 2.49 -2.07
N ALA A 56 21.93 2.19 -1.11
CA ALA A 56 23.18 1.46 -1.37
C ALA A 56 22.96 0.02 -1.85
N ARG A 57 22.03 -0.71 -1.20
CA ARG A 57 21.78 -2.14 -1.48
C ARG A 57 21.11 -2.41 -2.81
N ILE A 58 20.04 -1.66 -3.12
CA ILE A 58 19.14 -1.98 -4.25
C ILE A 58 18.98 -0.83 -5.26
N GLY A 59 19.49 0.36 -4.93
CA GLY A 59 19.40 1.56 -5.76
C GLY A 59 20.60 1.77 -6.68
N PRO A 60 20.53 2.77 -7.56
CA PRO A 60 21.64 3.13 -8.45
C PRO A 60 22.85 3.67 -7.67
N HIS A 61 24.06 3.33 -8.14
CA HIS A 61 25.32 3.69 -7.48
C HIS A 61 25.80 5.13 -7.77
N GLY A 62 25.17 5.82 -8.72
CA GLY A 62 25.55 7.18 -9.08
C GLY A 62 25.29 8.16 -7.94
N MET A 63 26.29 8.96 -7.57
CA MET A 63 26.15 10.02 -6.57
C MET A 63 24.95 10.95 -6.87
N ARG A 64 24.74 11.26 -8.16
CA ARG A 64 23.60 12.07 -8.63
C ARG A 64 22.25 11.48 -8.21
N ASP A 65 22.05 10.17 -8.33
CA ASP A 65 20.77 9.54 -8.02
C ASP A 65 20.53 9.51 -6.50
N ARG A 66 21.58 9.31 -5.71
CA ARG A 66 21.54 9.40 -4.25
C ARG A 66 21.16 10.80 -3.77
N VAL A 67 21.73 11.84 -4.40
CA VAL A 67 21.34 13.24 -4.16
C VAL A 67 19.86 13.43 -4.48
N TRP A 68 19.37 12.96 -5.63
CA TRP A 68 17.95 13.08 -5.96
C TRP A 68 17.02 12.35 -5.00
N VAL A 69 17.43 11.18 -4.47
CA VAL A 69 16.67 10.51 -3.41
C VAL A 69 16.57 11.41 -2.17
N GLY A 70 17.70 11.95 -1.69
CA GLY A 70 17.70 12.83 -0.53
C GLY A 70 16.91 14.12 -0.74
N LEU A 71 17.00 14.73 -1.93
CA LEU A 71 16.19 15.90 -2.29
C LEU A 71 14.69 15.57 -2.31
N LEU A 72 14.30 14.42 -2.86
CA LEU A 72 12.90 13.98 -2.88
C LEU A 72 12.38 13.72 -1.47
N VAL A 73 13.17 13.05 -0.61
CA VAL A 73 12.82 12.86 0.82
C VAL A 73 12.65 14.21 1.51
N GLY A 74 13.57 15.15 1.27
CA GLY A 74 13.49 16.51 1.80
C GLY A 74 12.20 17.22 1.37
N ALA A 75 11.87 17.16 0.07
CA ALA A 75 10.68 17.80 -0.51
C ALA A 75 9.39 17.23 0.08
N LEU A 76 9.30 15.91 0.21
CA LEU A 76 8.10 15.27 0.74
C LEU A 76 7.92 15.55 2.24
N ASN A 77 9.00 15.59 3.03
CA ASN A 77 8.90 15.93 4.45
C ASN A 77 8.58 17.41 4.73
N LEU A 78 8.80 18.31 3.75
CA LEU A 78 8.32 19.70 3.84
C LEU A 78 6.79 19.79 3.86
N LEU A 79 6.05 18.77 3.41
CA LEU A 79 4.59 18.73 3.55
C LEU A 79 4.14 18.77 5.03
N ILE A 80 5.00 18.35 5.97
CA ILE A 80 4.76 18.44 7.42
C ILE A 80 5.56 19.58 8.04
N LEU A 81 6.84 19.73 7.66
CA LEU A 81 7.76 20.72 8.23
C LEU A 81 7.46 22.16 7.79
N GLY A 82 6.69 22.36 6.72
CA GLY A 82 6.26 23.69 6.25
C GLY A 82 5.50 24.48 7.32
N SER A 83 4.81 23.80 8.24
CA SER A 83 4.13 24.43 9.38
C SER A 83 5.07 24.95 10.47
N VAL A 84 6.32 24.48 10.54
CA VAL A 84 7.34 25.07 11.44
C VAL A 84 7.77 26.44 10.93
N LEU A 85 7.60 26.69 9.63
CA LEU A 85 7.88 27.95 8.97
C LEU A 85 6.68 28.92 8.95
N SER A 86 5.58 28.67 9.67
CA SER A 86 4.37 29.50 9.63
C SER A 86 4.15 30.37 10.88
N ARG A 87 5.18 30.68 11.68
CA ARG A 87 5.01 31.57 12.86
C ARG A 87 4.61 32.99 12.42
N ASP A 88 3.76 33.64 13.22
CA ASP A 88 3.14 34.97 13.00
C ASP A 88 4.09 36.19 12.94
N GLU A 89 5.36 36.04 12.55
CA GLU A 89 6.31 37.16 12.39
C GLU A 89 6.89 37.24 10.97
N THR A 90 6.21 38.00 10.12
CA THR A 90 6.32 37.95 8.65
C THR A 90 7.67 38.36 8.04
N ARG A 91 8.58 39.03 8.77
CA ARG A 91 9.92 39.41 8.25
C ARG A 91 11.05 38.51 8.74
N ALA A 92 11.07 38.13 10.01
CA ALA A 92 12.08 37.22 10.55
C ALA A 92 11.91 35.79 9.97
N LEU A 93 10.67 35.38 9.74
CA LEU A 93 10.32 34.07 9.20
C LEU A 93 10.79 33.86 7.75
N VAL A 94 10.62 34.87 6.89
CA VAL A 94 11.08 34.82 5.49
C VAL A 94 12.60 34.71 5.42
N ALA A 95 13.32 35.48 6.25
CA ALA A 95 14.77 35.40 6.33
C ALA A 95 15.26 34.03 6.87
N THR A 96 14.55 33.47 7.86
CA THR A 96 14.90 32.15 8.42
C THR A 96 14.57 31.01 7.45
N ALA A 97 13.43 31.09 6.75
CA ALA A 97 13.01 30.11 5.74
C ALA A 97 13.94 30.10 4.52
N ALA A 98 14.46 31.27 4.12
CA ALA A 98 15.40 31.42 3.00
C ALA A 98 16.68 30.59 3.18
N TRP A 99 17.11 30.36 4.43
CA TRP A 99 18.27 29.50 4.73
C TRP A 99 17.88 28.11 5.21
N ALA A 100 16.77 27.98 5.96
CA ALA A 100 16.33 26.71 6.51
C ALA A 100 15.89 25.73 5.42
N VAL A 101 15.20 26.19 4.37
CA VAL A 101 14.72 25.31 3.29
C VAL A 101 15.89 24.74 2.45
N PRO A 102 16.82 25.57 1.91
CA PRO A 102 18.00 25.03 1.22
C PRO A 102 18.88 24.16 2.14
N GLY A 103 19.06 24.57 3.40
CA GLY A 103 19.80 23.80 4.40
C GLY A 103 19.19 22.42 4.66
N TRP A 104 17.86 22.33 4.75
CA TRP A 104 17.13 21.07 4.89
C TRP A 104 17.35 20.14 3.69
N PHE A 105 17.23 20.65 2.47
CA PHE A 105 17.52 19.88 1.26
C PHE A 105 18.96 19.38 1.20
N ALA A 106 19.92 20.25 1.53
CA ALA A 106 21.33 19.90 1.58
C ALA A 106 21.60 18.81 2.63
N LEU A 107 21.01 18.93 3.82
CA LEU A 107 21.11 17.95 4.88
C LEU A 107 20.54 16.58 4.44
N CYS A 108 19.34 16.54 3.88
CA CYS A 108 18.75 15.27 3.42
C CYS A 108 19.59 14.63 2.31
N ALA A 109 20.07 15.41 1.33
CA ALA A 109 20.97 14.92 0.29
C ALA A 109 22.27 14.36 0.87
N LEU A 110 22.89 15.08 1.81
CA LEU A 110 24.12 14.66 2.47
C LEU A 110 23.91 13.36 3.26
N LEU A 111 22.85 13.28 4.07
CA LEU A 111 22.54 12.10 4.88
C LEU A 111 22.34 10.85 4.02
N VAL A 112 21.65 10.96 2.87
CA VAL A 112 21.51 9.82 1.95
C VAL A 112 22.84 9.44 1.31
N VAL A 113 23.64 10.42 0.85
CA VAL A 113 24.92 10.14 0.20
C VAL A 113 25.92 9.51 1.18
N VAL A 114 26.09 10.09 2.36
CA VAL A 114 27.01 9.59 3.39
C VAL A 114 26.53 8.26 3.93
N GLY A 115 25.24 8.14 4.27
CA GLY A 115 24.66 6.89 4.77
C GLY A 115 24.80 5.76 3.77
N ALA A 116 24.58 6.02 2.48
CA ALA A 116 24.75 5.01 1.43
C ALA A 116 26.23 4.60 1.26
N LYS A 117 27.18 5.55 1.32
CA LYS A 117 28.62 5.25 1.24
C LYS A 117 29.10 4.41 2.42
N LEU A 118 28.68 4.74 3.64
CA LEU A 118 29.00 3.95 4.83
C LEU A 118 28.43 2.55 4.72
N ALA A 119 27.19 2.43 4.25
CA ALA A 119 26.53 1.14 4.04
C ALA A 119 27.24 0.29 2.97
N ASP A 120 27.71 0.88 1.86
CA ASP A 120 28.50 0.19 0.84
C ASP A 120 29.80 -0.42 1.41
N GLY A 121 30.42 0.23 2.41
CA GLY A 121 31.65 -0.25 3.06
C GLY A 121 31.44 -1.39 4.07
N VAL A 122 30.21 -1.60 4.55
CA VAL A 122 29.88 -2.60 5.58
C VAL A 122 29.12 -3.79 4.99
N ILE A 123 28.33 -3.58 3.94
CA ILE A 123 27.50 -4.63 3.34
C ILE A 123 28.31 -5.40 2.29
N THR A 124 28.83 -6.56 2.67
CA THR A 124 29.31 -7.56 1.70
C THR A 124 28.14 -7.96 0.81
N ARG A 125 28.21 -7.60 -0.48
CA ARG A 125 27.17 -8.00 -1.43
C ARG A 125 27.24 -9.50 -1.65
N ALA A 126 26.08 -10.16 -1.68
CA ALA A 126 26.00 -11.44 -2.38
C ALA A 126 26.42 -11.20 -3.85
N PRO A 127 27.21 -12.10 -4.47
CA PRO A 127 27.64 -11.91 -5.85
C PRO A 127 26.39 -11.68 -6.71
N THR A 128 26.38 -10.58 -7.45
CA THR A 128 25.53 -10.52 -8.63
C THR A 128 25.95 -11.71 -9.48
N VAL A 129 25.02 -12.60 -9.82
CA VAL A 129 25.26 -13.65 -10.82
C VAL A 129 25.60 -12.92 -12.11
N ASP A 130 26.89 -12.65 -12.29
CA ASP A 130 27.45 -12.28 -13.58
C ASP A 130 27.12 -13.44 -14.50
N GLY A 131 26.51 -13.13 -15.65
CA GLY A 131 26.14 -14.13 -16.66
C GLY A 131 27.34 -14.83 -17.33
N SER A 132 28.52 -14.80 -16.71
CA SER A 132 29.68 -15.61 -17.07
C SER A 132 29.80 -16.75 -16.06
N VAL A 133 29.01 -17.80 -16.27
CA VAL A 133 29.34 -19.12 -15.72
C VAL A 133 30.69 -19.51 -16.34
N PRO A 134 31.73 -19.81 -15.55
CA PRO A 134 32.94 -20.44 -16.09
C PRO A 134 32.52 -21.75 -16.73
N ALA A 135 32.84 -21.91 -18.01
CA ALA A 135 32.60 -23.14 -18.74
C ALA A 135 33.50 -24.23 -18.16
N GLU A 136 33.00 -24.96 -17.16
CA GLU A 136 33.53 -26.26 -16.81
C GLU A 136 32.48 -27.31 -17.12
N ALA A 137 32.79 -28.08 -18.17
CA ALA A 137 31.94 -29.08 -18.75
C ALA A 137 31.81 -30.30 -17.84
N THR A 138 30.59 -30.78 -17.66
CA THR A 138 30.29 -32.21 -17.59
C THR A 138 28.98 -32.47 -18.33
N PRO A 139 28.99 -33.24 -19.43
CA PRO A 139 27.78 -33.58 -20.16
C PRO A 139 27.13 -34.80 -19.50
N ILE A 140 25.79 -34.87 -19.51
CA ILE A 140 24.94 -36.04 -19.78
C ILE A 140 23.49 -35.62 -19.50
N GLY A 141 22.63 -35.67 -20.53
CA GLY A 141 21.17 -35.57 -20.40
C GLY A 141 20.53 -34.54 -21.33
N ALA A 142 19.98 -35.01 -22.44
CA ALA A 142 19.32 -34.20 -23.46
C ALA A 142 18.15 -33.37 -22.89
N GLY A 143 18.23 -32.06 -23.09
CA GLY A 143 17.16 -31.10 -22.79
C GLY A 143 17.64 -29.73 -23.22
N ILE A 144 17.18 -29.28 -24.38
CA ILE A 144 17.56 -28.02 -25.03
C ILE A 144 17.48 -26.86 -24.03
N SER A 145 18.64 -26.39 -23.56
CA SER A 145 18.78 -25.19 -22.75
C SER A 145 18.48 -23.95 -23.60
N TYR A 146 17.20 -23.66 -23.84
CA TYR A 146 16.77 -22.32 -24.16
C TYR A 146 16.96 -21.45 -22.91
N ALA A 147 18.21 -21.01 -22.67
CA ALA A 147 18.47 -19.81 -21.90
C ALA A 147 17.88 -18.63 -22.69
N ARG A 148 16.55 -18.50 -22.65
CA ARG A 148 15.85 -17.32 -23.13
C ARG A 148 16.37 -16.19 -22.25
N GLN A 149 17.22 -15.34 -22.83
CA GLN A 149 17.48 -14.00 -22.32
C GLN A 149 16.13 -13.28 -22.26
N THR A 150 15.36 -13.52 -21.20
CA THR A 150 14.17 -12.73 -20.93
C THR A 150 14.67 -11.32 -20.63
N PRO A 151 14.27 -10.30 -21.40
CA PRO A 151 14.74 -8.95 -21.14
C PRO A 151 14.42 -8.59 -19.69
N ALA A 152 15.45 -8.17 -18.95
CA ALA A 152 15.35 -7.88 -17.53
C ALA A 152 14.19 -6.91 -17.28
N VAL A 153 13.14 -7.41 -16.63
CA VAL A 153 11.97 -6.63 -16.27
C VAL A 153 12.35 -5.67 -15.15
N SER A 154 12.30 -4.36 -15.43
CA SER A 154 12.59 -3.35 -14.40
C SER A 154 11.66 -3.53 -13.17
N PRO A 155 12.21 -3.65 -11.95
CA PRO A 155 11.42 -3.90 -10.74
C PRO A 155 10.77 -2.64 -10.16
N TRP A 156 11.14 -1.45 -10.66
CA TRP A 156 10.85 -0.19 -9.99
C TRP A 156 9.38 0.22 -10.01
N ALA A 157 8.62 -0.13 -11.05
CA ALA A 157 7.17 0.09 -11.07
C ALA A 157 6.49 -0.70 -9.95
N GLY A 158 6.85 -1.98 -9.79
CA GLY A 158 6.32 -2.83 -8.72
C GLY A 158 6.74 -2.35 -7.32
N ARG A 159 7.98 -1.88 -7.15
CA ARG A 159 8.46 -1.30 -5.88
C ARG A 159 7.75 0.01 -5.53
N LEU A 160 7.54 0.90 -6.49
CA LEU A 160 6.77 2.12 -6.27
C LEU A 160 5.31 1.80 -5.90
N ALA A 161 4.70 0.81 -6.57
CA ALA A 161 3.36 0.34 -6.21
C ALA A 161 3.32 -0.23 -4.79
N LEU A 162 4.36 -0.97 -4.35
CA LEU A 162 4.46 -1.47 -2.98
C LEU A 162 4.59 -0.33 -1.96
N VAL A 163 5.31 0.74 -2.30
CA VAL A 163 5.38 1.95 -1.45
C VAL A 163 4.00 2.59 -1.31
N THR A 164 3.24 2.72 -2.41
CA THR A 164 1.86 3.21 -2.37
C THR A 164 0.95 2.31 -1.55
N VAL A 165 1.04 0.98 -1.71
CA VAL A 165 0.32 0.00 -0.88
C VAL A 165 0.66 0.19 0.60
N SER A 166 1.93 0.38 0.93
CA SER A 166 2.40 0.57 2.32
C SER A 166 1.88 1.88 2.93
N ALA A 167 1.89 2.96 2.15
CA ALA A 167 1.31 4.25 2.56
C ALA A 167 -0.20 4.14 2.80
N THR A 168 -0.93 3.44 1.92
CA THR A 168 -2.36 3.20 2.06
C THR A 168 -2.68 2.29 3.25
N ALA A 169 -1.86 1.28 3.53
CA ALA A 169 -2.02 0.45 4.73
C ALA A 169 -1.89 1.28 6.02
N LEU A 170 -0.90 2.16 6.09
CA LEU A 170 -0.76 3.12 7.19
C LEU A 170 -1.97 4.05 7.29
N LEU A 171 -2.48 4.55 6.15
CA LEU A 171 -3.67 5.40 6.11
C LEU A 171 -4.93 4.68 6.62
N LEU A 172 -5.12 3.40 6.27
CA LEU A 172 -6.23 2.59 6.77
C LEU A 172 -6.18 2.43 8.28
N VAL A 173 -5.00 2.12 8.84
CA VAL A 173 -4.81 2.04 10.30
C VAL A 173 -5.13 3.39 10.96
N ALA A 174 -4.58 4.49 10.44
CA ALA A 174 -4.84 5.82 10.97
C ALA A 174 -6.34 6.19 10.90
N GLY A 175 -7.03 5.83 9.81
CA GLY A 175 -8.47 6.06 9.67
C GLY A 175 -9.32 5.22 10.63
N GLY A 176 -8.91 3.97 10.87
CA GLY A 176 -9.50 3.10 11.88
C GLY A 176 -9.34 3.66 13.29
N ILE A 177 -8.17 4.21 13.62
CA ILE A 177 -7.91 4.90 14.89
C ILE A 177 -8.78 6.15 15.03
N VAL A 178 -8.85 7.01 14.01
CA VAL A 178 -9.69 8.22 14.02
C VAL A 178 -11.17 7.88 14.25
N THR A 179 -11.65 6.83 13.59
CA THR A 179 -13.03 6.37 13.77
C THR A 179 -13.25 5.74 15.15
N GLY A 180 -12.30 4.91 15.61
CA GLY A 180 -12.41 4.21 16.90
C GLY A 180 -12.31 5.14 18.10
N LEU A 181 -11.53 6.22 18.01
CA LEU A 181 -11.45 7.27 19.03
C LEU A 181 -12.62 8.27 18.94
N GLU A 182 -13.48 8.16 17.92
CA GLU A 182 -14.59 9.09 17.68
C GLU A 182 -14.15 10.55 17.44
N VAL A 183 -12.91 10.75 17.00
CA VAL A 183 -12.30 12.08 16.77
C VAL A 183 -12.40 12.55 15.32
N GLY A 184 -13.23 11.91 14.51
CA GLY A 184 -13.39 12.24 13.08
C GLY A 184 -13.95 13.64 12.81
N MET A 185 -14.49 14.31 13.83
CA MET A 185 -15.01 15.69 13.77
C MET A 185 -14.17 16.67 14.59
N ALA A 186 -12.97 16.27 15.05
CA ALA A 186 -12.09 17.13 15.84
C ALA A 186 -11.62 18.38 15.07
N VAL A 187 -11.61 18.32 13.73
CA VAL A 187 -11.35 19.46 12.84
C VAL A 187 -12.60 19.65 11.95
N PRO A 188 -13.38 20.73 12.13
CA PRO A 188 -14.71 20.86 11.52
C PRO A 188 -14.70 21.39 10.07
N ASP A 189 -13.57 21.91 9.58
CA ASP A 189 -13.43 22.47 8.23
C ASP A 189 -12.65 21.55 7.29
N TRP A 190 -12.82 21.72 5.98
CA TRP A 190 -12.04 21.09 4.90
C TRP A 190 -12.10 22.01 3.66
N PRO A 191 -11.04 22.15 2.84
CA PRO A 191 -9.75 21.45 2.86
C PRO A 191 -8.71 22.03 3.85
N GLY A 192 -9.06 23.06 4.60
CA GLY A 192 -8.20 23.67 5.63
C GLY A 192 -8.13 22.88 6.93
N THR A 193 -7.48 23.47 7.94
CA THR A 193 -7.54 23.03 9.33
C THR A 193 -7.61 24.27 10.20
N PHE A 194 -8.78 24.54 10.76
CA PHE A 194 -9.11 25.76 11.50
C PHE A 194 -8.77 27.05 10.73
N GLY A 195 -9.07 27.08 9.43
CA GLY A 195 -8.77 28.22 8.56
C GLY A 195 -7.33 28.32 8.06
N TYR A 196 -6.42 27.48 8.57
CA TYR A 196 -5.06 27.35 8.02
C TYR A 196 -5.07 26.50 6.76
N ASN A 197 -4.10 26.74 5.87
CA ASN A 197 -3.75 25.72 4.88
C ASN A 197 -3.30 24.44 5.61
N MET A 198 -3.82 23.28 5.19
CA MET A 198 -3.56 22.00 5.84
C MET A 198 -2.07 21.67 6.04
N PHE A 199 -1.19 22.02 5.09
CA PHE A 199 0.25 21.73 5.20
C PHE A 199 1.03 22.75 6.05
N LEU A 200 0.37 23.85 6.43
CA LEU A 200 0.95 24.93 7.23
C LEU A 200 0.34 25.00 8.63
N TYR A 201 -0.56 24.07 8.98
CA TYR A 201 -1.15 24.03 10.31
C TYR A 201 -0.07 23.71 11.38
N PRO A 202 0.11 24.54 12.43
CA PRO A 202 1.24 24.39 13.35
C PRO A 202 1.26 23.04 14.08
N LEU A 203 2.39 22.32 13.99
CA LEU A 203 2.54 21.01 14.65
C LEU A 203 2.31 21.06 16.17
N ALA A 204 2.59 22.20 16.80
CA ALA A 204 2.38 22.40 18.23
C ALA A 204 0.90 22.33 18.64
N HIS A 205 -0.03 22.60 17.72
CA HIS A 205 -1.48 22.53 17.96
C HIS A 205 -2.08 21.16 17.66
N MET A 206 -1.34 20.25 17.01
CA MET A 206 -1.76 18.88 16.77
C MET A 206 -1.72 18.05 18.07
N THR A 207 -2.69 18.27 18.95
CA THR A 207 -2.83 17.61 20.25
C THR A 207 -4.19 16.91 20.37
N GLY A 208 -4.30 15.91 21.25
CA GLY A 208 -5.56 15.18 21.47
C GLY A 208 -6.18 14.62 20.18
N GLY A 209 -7.49 14.80 19.99
CA GLY A 209 -8.20 14.34 18.79
C GLY A 209 -7.74 15.00 17.48
N VAL A 210 -7.30 16.26 17.55
CA VAL A 210 -6.78 17.02 16.38
C VAL A 210 -5.54 16.34 15.81
N TYR A 211 -4.68 15.78 16.66
CA TYR A 211 -3.50 15.04 16.21
C TYR A 211 -3.88 13.88 15.28
N PHE A 212 -4.84 13.04 15.69
CA PHE A 212 -5.22 11.85 14.93
C PHE A 212 -5.94 12.23 13.63
N GLU A 213 -6.89 13.16 13.72
CA GLU A 213 -7.69 13.64 12.59
C GLU A 213 -6.79 14.30 11.53
N HIS A 214 -5.97 15.26 11.93
CA HIS A 214 -5.13 16.01 11.00
C HIS A 214 -4.02 15.14 10.42
N SER A 215 -3.41 14.26 11.23
CA SER A 215 -2.41 13.30 10.72
C SER A 215 -3.00 12.35 9.68
N HIS A 216 -4.26 11.94 9.84
CA HIS A 216 -4.96 11.13 8.85
C HIS A 216 -5.14 11.89 7.52
N ARG A 217 -5.44 13.20 7.55
CA ARG A 217 -5.51 14.04 6.34
C ARG A 217 -4.16 14.18 5.63
N LEU A 218 -3.08 14.40 6.40
CA LEU A 218 -1.73 14.49 5.87
C LEU A 218 -1.32 13.16 5.21
N LEU A 219 -1.58 12.03 5.87
CA LEU A 219 -1.37 10.70 5.30
C LEU A 219 -2.19 10.48 4.03
N GLY A 220 -3.44 10.98 3.99
CA GLY A 220 -4.28 10.98 2.79
C GLY A 220 -3.64 11.71 1.62
N SER A 221 -3.01 12.86 1.89
CA SER A 221 -2.26 13.63 0.88
C SER A 221 -1.02 12.88 0.39
N LEU A 222 -0.28 12.21 1.28
CA LEU A 222 0.86 11.37 0.91
C LEU A 222 0.42 10.19 0.01
N VAL A 223 -0.71 9.54 0.34
CA VAL A 223 -1.29 8.47 -0.49
C VAL A 223 -1.73 9.00 -1.86
N GLY A 224 -2.36 10.18 -1.91
CA GLY A 224 -2.71 10.84 -3.17
C GLY A 224 -1.48 11.12 -4.04
N LEU A 225 -0.42 11.68 -3.46
CA LEU A 225 0.81 12.03 -4.18
C LEU A 225 1.60 10.79 -4.65
N THR A 226 1.70 9.76 -3.81
CA THR A 226 2.32 8.48 -4.20
C THR A 226 1.53 7.80 -5.32
N THR A 227 0.20 7.85 -5.29
CA THR A 227 -0.68 7.27 -6.32
C THR A 227 -0.60 8.04 -7.64
N LEU A 228 -0.56 9.38 -7.60
CA LEU A 228 -0.32 10.23 -8.77
C LEU A 228 1.02 9.89 -9.42
N THR A 229 2.08 9.81 -8.62
CA THR A 229 3.42 9.46 -9.09
C THR A 229 3.45 8.06 -9.71
N LEU A 230 2.81 7.08 -9.05
CA LEU A 230 2.68 5.72 -9.57
C LEU A 230 1.94 5.70 -10.91
N ALA A 231 0.79 6.37 -11.00
CA ALA A 231 -0.01 6.42 -12.22
C ALA A 231 0.78 7.07 -13.38
N ALA A 232 1.40 8.22 -13.14
CA ALA A 232 2.24 8.88 -14.14
C ALA A 232 3.39 7.96 -14.60
N TYR A 233 4.11 7.34 -13.66
CA TYR A 233 5.20 6.43 -13.97
C TYR A 233 4.74 5.21 -14.78
N VAL A 234 3.62 4.57 -14.39
CA VAL A 234 3.07 3.41 -15.09
C VAL A 234 2.57 3.78 -16.49
N VAL A 235 1.89 4.91 -16.66
CA VAL A 235 1.42 5.40 -17.97
C VAL A 235 2.59 5.65 -18.92
N CYS A 236 3.70 6.21 -18.41
CA CYS A 236 4.88 6.49 -19.22
C CYS A 236 5.73 5.24 -19.54
N THR A 237 5.70 4.19 -18.70
CA THR A 237 6.69 3.10 -18.77
C THR A 237 6.13 1.72 -19.12
N ASP A 238 4.88 1.42 -18.75
CA ASP A 238 4.25 0.14 -19.06
C ASP A 238 3.60 0.21 -20.44
N ARG A 239 3.55 -0.88 -21.23
CA ARG A 239 2.89 -0.90 -22.56
C ARG A 239 1.49 -1.52 -22.52
N ARG A 240 1.11 -2.16 -21.42
CA ARG A 240 -0.13 -2.93 -21.30
C ARG A 240 -1.29 -1.97 -21.01
N GLY A 241 -2.23 -1.84 -21.95
CA GLY A 241 -3.36 -0.90 -21.85
C GLY A 241 -4.17 -1.06 -20.56
N TRP A 242 -4.51 -2.29 -20.18
CA TRP A 242 -5.27 -2.56 -18.96
C TRP A 242 -4.53 -2.17 -17.67
N VAL A 243 -3.19 -2.24 -17.64
CA VAL A 243 -2.37 -1.82 -16.48
C VAL A 243 -2.38 -0.30 -16.37
N ARG A 244 -2.25 0.42 -17.49
CA ARG A 244 -2.35 1.88 -17.53
C ARG A 244 -3.73 2.37 -17.11
N VAL A 245 -4.79 1.75 -17.64
CA VAL A 245 -6.18 2.05 -17.27
C VAL A 245 -6.40 1.79 -15.78
N GLY A 246 -5.91 0.66 -15.24
CA GLY A 246 -5.99 0.37 -13.81
C GLY A 246 -5.29 1.42 -12.95
N ALA A 247 -4.10 1.89 -13.35
CA ALA A 247 -3.38 2.93 -12.63
C ALA A 247 -4.11 4.29 -12.66
N VAL A 248 -4.69 4.68 -13.80
CA VAL A 248 -5.50 5.90 -13.92
C VAL A 248 -6.81 5.77 -13.13
N ALA A 249 -7.45 4.60 -13.13
CA ALA A 249 -8.65 4.35 -12.35
C ALA A 249 -8.38 4.47 -10.84
N LEU A 250 -7.22 4.00 -10.37
CA LEU A 250 -6.81 4.16 -8.97
C LEU A 250 -6.52 5.63 -8.62
N LEU A 251 -5.95 6.40 -9.55
CA LEU A 251 -5.80 7.84 -9.38
C LEU A 251 -7.17 8.55 -9.27
N ALA A 252 -8.12 8.20 -10.12
CA ALA A 252 -9.48 8.72 -10.01
C ALA A 252 -10.14 8.32 -8.68
N ALA A 253 -9.98 7.05 -8.27
CA ALA A 253 -10.52 6.55 -7.02
C ALA A 253 -9.96 7.29 -5.78
N VAL A 254 -8.65 7.60 -5.74
CA VAL A 254 -8.08 8.34 -4.60
C VAL A 254 -8.53 9.80 -4.57
N ILE A 255 -8.79 10.42 -5.73
CA ILE A 255 -9.37 11.78 -5.80
C ILE A 255 -10.80 11.76 -5.24
N VAL A 256 -11.63 10.82 -5.68
CA VAL A 256 -13.00 10.62 -5.16
C VAL A 256 -12.96 10.35 -3.65
N GLN A 257 -12.01 9.54 -3.19
CA GLN A 257 -11.79 9.28 -1.77
C GLN A 257 -11.48 10.54 -0.97
N GLY A 258 -10.58 11.40 -1.47
CA GLY A 258 -10.26 12.68 -0.82
C GLY A 258 -11.48 13.61 -0.72
N VAL A 259 -12.28 13.70 -1.79
CA VAL A 259 -13.51 14.50 -1.80
C VAL A 259 -14.55 13.94 -0.84
N LEU A 260 -14.79 12.62 -0.86
CA LEU A 260 -15.72 11.96 0.08
C LEU A 260 -15.26 12.13 1.54
N GLY A 261 -13.95 12.03 1.80
CA GLY A 261 -13.36 12.23 3.11
C GLY A 261 -13.52 13.67 3.63
N GLY A 262 -13.40 14.67 2.75
CA GLY A 262 -13.69 16.06 3.12
C GLY A 262 -15.18 16.32 3.34
N ARG A 263 -16.03 15.83 2.43
CA ARG A 263 -17.48 15.98 2.50
C ARG A 263 -18.08 15.35 3.75
N ARG A 264 -17.63 14.16 4.15
CA ARG A 264 -18.16 13.52 5.37
C ARG A 264 -17.90 14.33 6.65
N VAL A 265 -16.86 15.17 6.65
CA VAL A 265 -16.56 16.08 7.76
C VAL A 265 -17.44 17.32 7.67
N VAL A 266 -17.45 18.03 6.54
CA VAL A 266 -18.24 19.27 6.39
C VAL A 266 -19.73 19.02 6.54
N ASP A 267 -20.22 17.89 6.03
CA ASP A 267 -21.64 17.52 6.08
C ASP A 267 -22.00 16.72 7.35
N ASN A 268 -21.03 16.47 8.26
CA ASN A 268 -21.18 15.63 9.47
C ASN A 268 -21.98 14.34 9.21
N SER A 269 -21.57 13.56 8.21
CA SER A 269 -22.39 12.46 7.66
C SER A 269 -21.79 11.08 7.95
N PRO A 270 -22.38 10.29 8.87
CA PRO A 270 -21.96 8.90 9.12
C PRO A 270 -22.12 8.00 7.89
N THR A 271 -23.12 8.27 7.05
CA THR A 271 -23.33 7.55 5.78
C THR A 271 -22.16 7.77 4.82
N LEU A 272 -21.73 9.02 4.63
CA LEU A 272 -20.55 9.31 3.81
C LEU A 272 -19.28 8.73 4.42
N ALA A 273 -19.16 8.71 5.76
CA ALA A 273 -18.05 8.05 6.45
C ALA A 273 -18.03 6.53 6.15
N ALA A 274 -19.18 5.86 6.16
CA ALA A 274 -19.29 4.44 5.80
C ALA A 274 -18.88 4.20 4.33
N PHE A 275 -19.38 4.99 3.38
CA PHE A 275 -19.00 4.87 1.96
C PHE A 275 -17.51 5.12 1.74
N HIS A 276 -16.97 6.17 2.38
CA HIS A 276 -15.55 6.48 2.36
C HIS A 276 -14.73 5.28 2.86
N GLY A 277 -15.10 4.69 3.99
CA GLY A 277 -14.44 3.52 4.57
C GLY A 277 -14.48 2.27 3.69
N VAL A 278 -15.61 1.98 3.03
CA VAL A 278 -15.72 0.84 2.09
C VAL A 278 -14.84 1.05 0.86
N LEU A 279 -14.91 2.23 0.25
CA LEU A 279 -14.15 2.54 -0.96
C LEU A 279 -12.63 2.62 -0.67
N ALA A 280 -12.21 3.02 0.53
CA ALA A 280 -10.80 2.95 0.95
C ALA A 280 -10.24 1.53 0.92
N GLN A 281 -11.01 0.55 1.39
CA GLN A 281 -10.60 -0.87 1.38
C GLN A 281 -10.58 -1.45 -0.03
N GLY A 282 -11.55 -1.08 -0.88
CA GLY A 282 -11.53 -1.42 -2.30
C GLY A 282 -10.35 -0.82 -3.06
N PHE A 283 -10.00 0.44 -2.77
CA PHE A 283 -8.82 1.12 -3.31
C PHE A 283 -7.52 0.40 -2.91
N PHE A 284 -7.39 0.00 -1.64
CA PHE A 284 -6.26 -0.80 -1.17
C PHE A 284 -6.14 -2.14 -1.91
N ALA A 285 -7.25 -2.86 -2.08
CA ALA A 285 -7.27 -4.10 -2.87
C ALA A 285 -6.84 -3.87 -4.33
N GLY A 286 -7.31 -2.78 -4.95
CA GLY A 286 -6.91 -2.38 -6.29
C GLY A 286 -5.42 -2.06 -6.43
N LEU A 287 -4.82 -1.40 -5.44
CA LEU A 287 -3.37 -1.16 -5.40
C LEU A 287 -2.57 -2.47 -5.32
N LEU A 288 -3.02 -3.46 -4.55
CA LEU A 288 -2.35 -4.76 -4.45
C LEU A 288 -2.45 -5.56 -5.75
N LEU A 289 -3.60 -5.50 -6.44
CA LEU A 289 -3.78 -6.04 -7.79
C LEU A 289 -2.82 -5.41 -8.79
N LEU A 290 -2.70 -4.08 -8.78
CA LEU A 290 -1.78 -3.37 -9.66
C LEU A 290 -0.31 -3.72 -9.33
N HIS A 291 0.05 -3.80 -8.05
CA HIS A 291 1.37 -4.25 -7.61
C HIS A 291 1.68 -5.65 -8.14
N ALA A 292 0.75 -6.60 -8.02
CA ALA A 292 0.91 -7.94 -8.56
C ALA A 292 1.15 -7.91 -10.08
N ALA A 293 0.36 -7.15 -10.83
CA ALA A 293 0.49 -6.98 -12.28
C ALA A 293 1.82 -6.33 -12.73
N LEU A 294 2.40 -5.48 -11.89
CA LEU A 294 3.68 -4.81 -12.10
C LEU A 294 4.88 -5.65 -11.62
N SER A 295 4.64 -6.73 -10.89
CA SER A 295 5.71 -7.57 -10.35
C SER A 295 6.50 -8.29 -11.46
N PRO A 296 7.82 -8.50 -11.28
CA PRO A 296 8.60 -9.32 -12.20
C PRO A 296 8.02 -10.71 -12.38
N ARG A 297 7.53 -11.33 -11.29
CA ARG A 297 6.88 -12.64 -11.30
C ARG A 297 5.71 -12.70 -12.28
N TRP A 298 4.84 -11.69 -12.27
CA TRP A 298 3.72 -11.63 -13.22
C TRP A 298 4.20 -11.48 -14.66
N ARG A 299 5.25 -10.69 -14.89
CA ARG A 299 5.74 -10.42 -16.25
C ARG A 299 6.44 -11.61 -16.90
N VAL A 300 7.07 -12.49 -16.13
CA VAL A 300 7.75 -13.68 -16.63
C VAL A 300 6.92 -14.97 -16.48
N ALA A 301 5.76 -14.90 -15.84
CA ALA A 301 4.91 -16.07 -15.62
C ALA A 301 4.49 -16.71 -16.96
N PRO A 302 4.59 -18.05 -17.07
CA PRO A 302 4.27 -18.78 -18.29
C PRO A 302 2.78 -18.66 -18.66
N PRO A 303 2.40 -19.09 -19.88
CA PRO A 303 1.00 -19.22 -20.28
C PRO A 303 0.19 -20.10 -19.30
N PRO A 304 -1.15 -19.99 -19.31
CA PRO A 304 -2.01 -20.83 -18.49
C PRO A 304 -1.71 -22.32 -18.72
N ALA A 305 -1.54 -23.07 -17.64
CA ALA A 305 -1.15 -24.48 -17.68
C ALA A 305 -2.13 -25.40 -16.93
N PHE A 306 -3.04 -24.84 -16.14
CA PHE A 306 -3.97 -25.61 -15.32
C PHE A 306 -5.38 -25.56 -15.89
N ARG A 307 -6.00 -26.73 -16.07
CA ARG A 307 -7.42 -26.82 -16.41
C ARG A 307 -8.27 -26.47 -15.19
N ALA A 308 -9.29 -25.65 -15.39
CA ALA A 308 -10.28 -25.34 -14.36
C ALA A 308 -11.70 -25.31 -14.96
N GLY A 309 -12.70 -25.68 -14.15
CA GLY A 309 -14.11 -25.46 -14.51
C GLY A 309 -14.46 -23.97 -14.55
N GLY A 310 -15.53 -23.59 -15.26
CA GLY A 310 -15.97 -22.19 -15.34
C GLY A 310 -16.31 -21.57 -13.97
N PHE A 311 -16.97 -22.34 -13.10
CA PHE A 311 -17.26 -21.92 -11.72
C PHE A 311 -15.97 -21.73 -10.91
N GLU A 312 -15.03 -22.67 -10.99
CA GLU A 312 -13.74 -22.57 -10.31
C GLU A 312 -12.95 -21.32 -10.73
N ARG A 313 -12.91 -21.04 -12.04
CA ARG A 313 -12.22 -19.86 -12.58
C ARG A 313 -12.87 -18.53 -12.16
N SER A 314 -14.15 -18.54 -11.80
CA SER A 314 -14.90 -17.36 -11.34
C SER A 314 -15.05 -17.28 -9.81
N ALA A 315 -14.74 -18.35 -9.07
CA ALA A 315 -14.91 -18.43 -7.62
C ALA A 315 -14.23 -17.28 -6.88
N GLY A 316 -13.01 -16.90 -7.26
CA GLY A 316 -12.29 -15.79 -6.64
C GLY A 316 -12.99 -14.43 -6.80
N ILE A 317 -13.75 -14.23 -7.87
CA ILE A 317 -14.55 -13.00 -8.09
C ILE A 317 -15.73 -12.98 -7.12
N TRP A 318 -16.45 -14.10 -7.01
CA TRP A 318 -17.58 -14.24 -6.10
C TRP A 318 -17.15 -14.09 -4.64
N VAL A 319 -16.05 -14.74 -4.24
CA VAL A 319 -15.46 -14.59 -2.90
C VAL A 319 -15.08 -13.13 -2.63
N SER A 320 -14.42 -12.45 -3.58
CA SER A 320 -14.07 -11.03 -3.42
C SER A 320 -15.32 -10.14 -3.30
N GLY A 321 -16.37 -10.42 -4.08
CA GLY A 321 -17.65 -9.71 -3.99
C GLY A 321 -18.36 -9.91 -2.66
N LEU A 322 -18.37 -11.14 -2.14
CA LEU A 322 -18.93 -11.46 -0.82
C LEU A 322 -18.15 -10.79 0.31
N LEU A 323 -16.82 -10.77 0.23
CA LEU A 323 -15.97 -10.05 1.19
C LEU A 323 -16.21 -8.54 1.15
N LEU A 324 -16.42 -7.96 -0.03
CA LEU A 324 -16.79 -6.54 -0.18
C LEU A 324 -18.18 -6.24 0.43
N ALA A 325 -19.15 -7.14 0.23
CA ALA A 325 -20.45 -7.05 0.87
C ALA A 325 -20.31 -7.13 2.41
N GLN A 326 -19.47 -8.03 2.91
CA GLN A 326 -19.17 -8.15 4.33
C GLN A 326 -18.52 -6.89 4.92
N ILE A 327 -17.57 -6.29 4.19
CA ILE A 327 -16.95 -5.00 4.54
C ILE A 327 -18.01 -3.88 4.58
N THR A 328 -18.96 -3.88 3.64
CA THR A 328 -20.06 -2.92 3.59
C THR A 328 -20.95 -3.04 4.82
N LEU A 329 -21.32 -4.26 5.21
CA LEU A 329 -22.06 -4.50 6.45
C LEU A 329 -21.25 -4.08 7.68
N GLY A 330 -19.95 -4.35 7.71
CA GLY A 330 -19.07 -3.92 8.81
C GLY A 330 -18.97 -2.40 8.94
N ALA A 331 -18.92 -1.68 7.81
CA ALA A 331 -18.94 -0.22 7.80
C ALA A 331 -20.29 0.35 8.28
N ARG A 332 -21.40 -0.26 7.86
CA ARG A 332 -22.74 0.09 8.34
C ARG A 332 -22.88 -0.16 9.84
N LEU A 333 -22.41 -1.31 10.33
CA LEU A 333 -22.39 -1.61 11.76
C LEU A 333 -21.57 -0.56 12.54
N ARG A 334 -20.38 -0.21 12.04
CA ARG A 334 -19.47 0.71 12.73
C ARG A 334 -19.93 2.17 12.74
N HIS A 335 -20.55 2.64 11.66
CA HIS A 335 -20.91 4.05 11.51
C HIS A 335 -22.40 4.34 11.73
N LEU A 336 -23.27 3.34 11.53
CA LEU A 336 -24.71 3.49 11.63
C LEU A 336 -25.33 2.61 12.74
N HIS A 337 -24.53 1.75 13.38
CA HIS A 337 -24.96 0.86 14.47
C HIS A 337 -26.11 -0.09 14.10
N VAL A 338 -26.16 -0.53 12.84
CA VAL A 338 -27.19 -1.44 12.29
C VAL A 338 -26.59 -2.75 11.77
N ASP A 339 -27.47 -3.71 11.46
CA ASP A 339 -27.14 -4.94 10.69
C ASP A 339 -26.18 -5.93 11.38
N PHE A 340 -26.04 -5.90 12.71
CA PHE A 340 -25.16 -6.82 13.45
C PHE A 340 -25.38 -8.30 13.10
N ASN A 341 -26.62 -8.79 13.17
CA ASN A 341 -26.94 -10.19 12.89
C ASN A 341 -26.61 -10.58 11.44
N LEU A 342 -26.85 -9.66 10.50
CA LEU A 342 -26.55 -9.87 9.08
C LEU A 342 -25.03 -9.87 8.84
N HIS A 343 -24.30 -8.97 9.50
CA HIS A 343 -22.84 -8.94 9.49
C HIS A 343 -22.24 -10.22 10.07
N LEU A 344 -22.79 -10.75 11.16
CA LEU A 344 -22.35 -12.02 11.75
C LEU A 344 -22.60 -13.19 10.80
N LEU A 345 -23.84 -13.34 10.30
CA LEU A 345 -24.22 -14.43 9.41
C LEU A 345 -23.40 -14.43 8.10
N LEU A 346 -23.34 -13.27 7.43
CA LEU A 346 -22.56 -13.14 6.19
C LEU A 346 -21.07 -13.25 6.46
N GLY A 347 -20.61 -12.86 7.65
CA GLY A 347 -19.22 -13.04 8.10
C GLY A 347 -18.82 -14.51 8.19
N VAL A 348 -19.66 -15.34 8.78
CA VAL A 348 -19.45 -16.80 8.83
C VAL A 348 -19.45 -17.38 7.41
N LEU A 349 -20.45 -17.06 6.59
CA LEU A 349 -20.57 -17.60 5.23
C LEU A 349 -19.39 -17.19 4.34
N SER A 350 -19.09 -15.88 4.28
CA SER A 350 -17.98 -15.36 3.47
C SER A 350 -16.63 -15.88 3.97
N GLY A 351 -16.45 -16.01 5.29
CA GLY A 351 -15.27 -16.61 5.90
C GLY A 351 -15.05 -18.06 5.47
N LEU A 352 -16.07 -18.91 5.59
CA LEU A 352 -15.98 -20.32 5.17
C LEU A 352 -15.67 -20.46 3.68
N LEU A 353 -16.34 -19.69 2.82
CA LEU A 353 -16.12 -19.73 1.37
C LEU A 353 -14.72 -19.21 1.00
N ALA A 354 -14.25 -18.15 1.64
CA ALA A 354 -12.89 -17.62 1.41
C ALA A 354 -11.81 -18.60 1.91
N ALA A 355 -12.01 -19.24 3.07
CA ALA A 355 -11.10 -20.26 3.59
C ALA A 355 -11.05 -21.50 2.68
N ALA A 356 -12.20 -21.97 2.18
CA ALA A 356 -12.27 -23.08 1.24
C ALA A 356 -11.59 -22.75 -0.09
N TYR A 357 -11.80 -21.54 -0.62
CA TYR A 357 -11.11 -21.06 -1.82
C TYR A 357 -9.59 -20.97 -1.63
N GLY A 358 -9.15 -20.38 -0.50
CA GLY A 358 -7.74 -20.28 -0.15
C GLY A 358 -7.07 -21.64 0.02
N LEU A 359 -7.71 -22.57 0.75
CA LEU A 359 -7.19 -23.91 0.99
C LEU A 359 -7.09 -24.70 -0.32
N ARG A 360 -8.11 -24.63 -1.19
CA ARG A 360 -8.05 -25.23 -2.52
C ARG A 360 -6.90 -24.65 -3.33
N ALA A 361 -6.74 -23.33 -3.37
CA ALA A 361 -5.65 -22.70 -4.09
C ALA A 361 -4.28 -23.12 -3.55
N TRP A 362 -4.16 -23.27 -2.24
CA TRP A 362 -2.93 -23.72 -1.58
C TRP A 362 -2.56 -25.15 -1.98
N LEU A 363 -3.51 -26.08 -1.88
CA LEU A 363 -3.26 -27.51 -2.10
C LEU A 363 -3.23 -27.90 -3.59
N ALA A 364 -4.14 -27.36 -4.40
CA ALA A 364 -4.27 -27.78 -5.81
C ALA A 364 -3.26 -27.11 -6.75
N TYR A 365 -2.61 -26.03 -6.32
CA TYR A 365 -1.64 -25.27 -7.12
C TYR A 365 -0.29 -25.16 -6.43
N GLU A 366 0.10 -26.16 -5.63
CA GLU A 366 1.39 -26.21 -4.90
C GLU A 366 2.60 -25.97 -5.83
N ASN A 367 2.52 -26.45 -7.07
CA ASN A 367 3.55 -26.28 -8.10
C ASN A 367 3.55 -24.88 -8.76
N HIS A 368 2.65 -23.97 -8.36
CA HIS A 368 2.62 -22.58 -8.79
C HIS A 368 2.71 -21.63 -7.58
N PRO A 369 3.94 -21.29 -7.13
CA PRO A 369 4.19 -20.67 -5.82
C PRO A 369 3.37 -19.40 -5.51
N PRO A 370 3.14 -18.46 -6.45
CA PRO A 370 2.29 -17.29 -6.16
C PRO A 370 0.84 -17.64 -5.78
N VAL A 371 0.24 -18.64 -6.43
CA VAL A 371 -1.15 -19.05 -6.17
C VAL A 371 -1.22 -19.81 -4.86
N ALA A 372 -0.32 -20.76 -4.65
CA ALA A 372 -0.24 -21.52 -3.41
C ALA A 372 -0.02 -20.62 -2.19
N ALA A 373 0.94 -19.68 -2.28
CA ALA A 373 1.24 -18.76 -1.18
C ALA A 373 0.06 -17.83 -0.87
N LEU A 374 -0.60 -17.25 -1.88
CA LEU A 374 -1.77 -16.41 -1.67
C LEU A 374 -2.96 -17.21 -1.11
N GLY A 375 -3.12 -18.48 -1.53
CA GLY A 375 -4.10 -19.40 -0.98
C GLY A 375 -3.88 -19.66 0.52
N GLY A 376 -2.65 -20.03 0.89
CA GLY A 376 -2.27 -20.25 2.29
C GLY A 376 -2.43 -18.99 3.14
N TRP A 377 -2.00 -17.83 2.64
CA TRP A 377 -2.22 -16.56 3.32
C TRP A 377 -3.71 -16.26 3.50
N LEU A 378 -4.54 -16.43 2.48
CA LEU A 378 -5.98 -16.22 2.60
C LEU A 378 -6.59 -17.09 3.69
N THR A 379 -6.23 -18.38 3.74
CA THR A 379 -6.71 -19.31 4.77
C THR A 379 -6.32 -18.85 6.18
N VAL A 380 -5.05 -18.48 6.40
CA VAL A 380 -4.58 -18.01 7.71
C VAL A 380 -5.24 -16.68 8.10
N LEU A 381 -5.32 -15.73 7.17
CA LEU A 381 -5.88 -14.41 7.42
C LEU A 381 -7.38 -14.47 7.76
N ILE A 382 -8.14 -15.41 7.20
CA ILE A 382 -9.54 -15.62 7.58
C ILE A 382 -9.66 -16.07 9.04
N VAL A 383 -8.81 -17.01 9.48
CA VAL A 383 -8.80 -17.43 10.90
C VAL A 383 -8.52 -16.23 11.80
N VAL A 384 -7.50 -15.44 11.48
CA VAL A 384 -7.18 -14.23 12.23
C VAL A 384 -8.33 -13.21 12.19
N GLN A 385 -8.99 -13.04 11.04
CA GLN A 385 -10.12 -12.11 10.89
C GLN A 385 -11.31 -12.49 11.78
N VAL A 386 -11.62 -13.78 11.87
CA VAL A 386 -12.68 -14.29 12.76
C VAL A 386 -12.32 -14.07 14.22
N LEU A 387 -11.07 -14.39 14.62
CA LEU A 387 -10.60 -14.13 15.98
C LEU A 387 -10.67 -12.65 16.34
N MET A 388 -10.27 -11.77 15.42
CA MET A 388 -10.37 -10.32 15.60
C MET A 388 -11.83 -9.84 15.67
N GLY A 389 -12.75 -10.49 14.94
CA GLY A 389 -14.19 -10.18 14.98
C GLY A 389 -14.84 -10.57 16.30
N VAL A 390 -14.50 -11.75 16.82
CA VAL A 390 -14.90 -12.18 18.18
C VAL A 390 -14.31 -11.24 19.22
N GLY A 391 -13.02 -10.90 19.11
CA GLY A 391 -12.37 -9.93 19.98
C GLY A 391 -13.08 -8.57 19.97
N ALA A 392 -13.43 -8.07 18.77
CA ALA A 392 -14.16 -6.81 18.61
C ALA A 392 -15.54 -6.85 19.29
N PHE A 393 -16.28 -7.95 19.13
CA PHE A 393 -17.56 -8.15 19.83
C PHE A 393 -17.40 -8.14 21.36
N LEU A 394 -16.37 -8.81 21.89
CA LEU A 394 -16.13 -8.89 23.33
C LEU A 394 -15.72 -7.55 23.96
N VAL A 395 -14.92 -6.73 23.26
CA VAL A 395 -14.42 -5.45 23.80
C VAL A 395 -15.36 -4.27 23.56
N VAL A 396 -16.22 -4.34 22.55
CA VAL A 396 -17.27 -3.33 22.31
C VAL A 396 -18.52 -3.66 23.10
N GLY A 397 -18.82 -4.95 23.30
CA GLY A 397 -19.95 -5.41 24.11
C GLY A 397 -21.32 -5.10 23.49
N ASP A 398 -22.34 -5.07 24.33
CA ASP A 398 -23.68 -4.63 23.96
C ASP A 398 -23.72 -3.09 23.91
N ASN A 399 -24.00 -2.53 22.73
CA ASN A 399 -24.07 -1.10 22.47
C ASN A 399 -25.31 -0.42 23.09
N SER A 400 -26.07 -1.12 23.95
CA SER A 400 -27.23 -0.56 24.66
C SER A 400 -26.85 0.53 25.67
N VAL A 401 -25.59 0.59 26.11
CA VAL A 401 -25.06 1.65 26.98
C VAL A 401 -23.88 2.34 26.28
N PRO A 402 -23.91 3.67 26.06
CA PRO A 402 -22.77 4.40 25.51
C PRO A 402 -21.55 4.28 26.42
N GLN A 403 -20.48 3.65 25.91
CA GLN A 403 -19.20 3.55 26.61
C GLN A 403 -18.14 4.38 25.89
N ALA A 404 -17.33 5.09 26.66
CA ALA A 404 -16.19 5.82 26.09
C ALA A 404 -15.20 4.84 25.43
N PRO A 405 -14.63 5.18 24.27
CA PRO A 405 -13.64 4.33 23.61
C PRO A 405 -12.43 4.05 24.51
N THR A 406 -12.05 2.78 24.64
CA THR A 406 -10.83 2.39 25.34
C THR A 406 -9.70 2.14 24.35
N PRO A 407 -8.41 2.28 24.73
CA PRO A 407 -7.30 1.97 23.83
C PRO A 407 -7.37 0.56 23.24
N VAL A 408 -7.86 -0.41 24.04
CA VAL A 408 -8.03 -1.80 23.60
C VAL A 408 -9.15 -1.93 22.58
N SER A 409 -10.32 -1.32 22.81
CA SER A 409 -11.43 -1.39 21.84
C SER A 409 -11.05 -0.71 20.52
N VAL A 410 -10.36 0.42 20.56
CA VAL A 410 -9.83 1.08 19.35
C VAL A 410 -8.83 0.20 18.62
N ALA A 411 -7.88 -0.40 19.32
CA ALA A 411 -6.86 -1.26 18.72
C ALA A 411 -7.48 -2.49 18.04
N VAL A 412 -8.36 -3.22 18.74
CA VAL A 412 -8.98 -4.45 18.22
C VAL A 412 -9.92 -4.15 17.05
N THR A 413 -10.76 -3.13 17.16
CA THR A 413 -11.69 -2.76 16.06
C THR A 413 -10.95 -2.21 14.84
N THR A 414 -9.83 -1.49 15.03
CA THR A 414 -8.94 -1.05 13.94
C THR A 414 -8.24 -2.23 13.28
N ALA A 415 -7.72 -3.17 14.09
CA ALA A 415 -7.08 -4.38 13.58
C ALA A 415 -8.06 -5.23 12.78
N HIS A 416 -9.28 -5.46 13.28
CA HIS A 416 -10.32 -6.20 12.57
C HIS A 416 -10.71 -5.54 11.23
N GLN A 417 -10.83 -4.21 11.22
CA GLN A 417 -11.15 -3.46 10.00
C GLN A 417 -10.00 -3.50 8.99
N THR A 418 -8.77 -3.29 9.44
CA THR A 418 -7.57 -3.31 8.57
C THR A 418 -7.33 -4.71 8.01
N MET A 419 -7.49 -5.74 8.84
CA MET A 419 -7.38 -7.13 8.43
C MET A 419 -8.45 -7.50 7.39
N GLY A 420 -9.68 -7.01 7.52
CA GLY A 420 -10.72 -7.15 6.50
C GLY A 420 -10.28 -6.63 5.12
N ALA A 421 -9.62 -5.46 5.09
CA ALA A 421 -9.07 -4.89 3.86
C ALA A 421 -7.96 -5.77 3.25
N ILE A 422 -7.09 -6.33 4.09
CA ILE A 422 -6.02 -7.26 3.67
C ILE A 422 -6.61 -8.55 3.11
N VAL A 423 -7.61 -9.13 3.77
CA VAL A 423 -8.32 -10.33 3.31
C VAL A 423 -8.93 -10.10 1.93
N LEU A 424 -9.63 -8.99 1.72
CA LEU A 424 -10.18 -8.62 0.41
C LEU A 424 -9.07 -8.48 -0.64
N ALA A 425 -7.98 -7.78 -0.31
CA ALA A 425 -6.87 -7.55 -1.22
C ALA A 425 -6.18 -8.86 -1.64
N VAL A 426 -5.94 -9.76 -0.69
CA VAL A 426 -5.34 -11.08 -0.94
C VAL A 426 -6.28 -11.95 -1.76
N ALA A 427 -7.57 -12.01 -1.43
CA ALA A 427 -8.56 -12.77 -2.20
C ALA A 427 -8.67 -12.28 -3.66
N ALA A 428 -8.72 -10.96 -3.87
CA ALA A 428 -8.76 -10.38 -5.20
C ALA A 428 -7.47 -10.67 -5.98
N THR A 429 -6.31 -10.55 -5.32
CA THR A 429 -5.00 -10.84 -5.94
C THR A 429 -4.86 -12.31 -6.30
N LEU A 430 -5.35 -13.20 -5.43
CA LEU A 430 -5.45 -14.63 -5.71
C LEU A 430 -6.34 -14.88 -6.93
N ALA A 431 -7.51 -14.25 -7.02
CA ALA A 431 -8.41 -14.36 -8.16
C ALA A 431 -7.73 -13.92 -9.48
N LEU A 432 -6.95 -12.83 -9.45
CA LEU A 432 -6.19 -12.35 -10.61
C LEU A 432 -5.13 -13.36 -11.08
N TRP A 433 -4.35 -13.91 -10.14
CA TRP A 433 -3.36 -14.94 -10.44
C TRP A 433 -4.00 -16.25 -10.90
N HIS A 434 -5.07 -16.68 -10.25
CA HIS A 434 -5.80 -17.89 -10.57
C HIS A 434 -6.34 -17.84 -12.01
N ARG A 435 -6.91 -16.70 -12.43
CA ARG A 435 -7.35 -16.49 -13.82
C ARG A 435 -6.21 -16.44 -14.84
N ARG A 436 -5.00 -16.03 -14.42
CA ARG A 436 -3.82 -16.01 -15.27
C ARG A 436 -3.26 -17.41 -15.54
N VAL A 437 -3.34 -18.31 -14.56
CA VAL A 437 -2.73 -19.64 -14.65
C VAL A 437 -3.69 -20.72 -15.14
N THR A 438 -5.00 -20.42 -15.15
CA THR A 438 -6.05 -21.37 -15.55
C THR A 438 -6.64 -21.10 -16.92
N PHE A 439 -7.02 -22.17 -17.62
CA PHE A 439 -7.81 -22.13 -18.85
C PHE A 439 -9.07 -23.01 -18.73
N VAL A 440 -10.08 -22.72 -19.56
CA VAL A 440 -11.30 -23.52 -19.69
C VAL A 440 -11.26 -24.25 -21.02
N GLU A 441 -11.49 -25.57 -21.04
CA GLU A 441 -11.40 -26.41 -22.25
C GLU A 441 -12.23 -25.86 -23.42
N ALA A 442 -13.43 -25.36 -23.13
CA ALA A 442 -14.34 -24.80 -24.12
C ALA A 442 -13.77 -23.55 -24.83
N ASP A 443 -12.88 -22.80 -24.17
CA ASP A 443 -12.21 -21.63 -24.76
C ASP A 443 -11.16 -22.06 -25.81
N VAL A 444 -10.50 -23.21 -25.60
CA VAL A 444 -9.49 -23.76 -26.52
C VAL A 444 -10.15 -24.26 -27.79
N VAL A 445 -11.19 -25.09 -27.66
CA VAL A 445 -11.94 -25.67 -28.80
C VAL A 445 -12.55 -24.59 -29.69
N ARG A 446 -13.10 -23.50 -29.11
CA ARG A 446 -13.63 -22.36 -29.88
C ARG A 446 -12.55 -21.60 -30.65
N THR A 447 -11.35 -21.48 -30.08
CA THR A 447 -10.24 -20.78 -30.71
C THR A 447 -9.70 -21.58 -31.91
N GLU A 448 -9.57 -22.89 -31.76
CA GLU A 448 -9.15 -23.80 -32.83
C GLU A 448 -10.19 -23.88 -33.96
N ALA A 449 -11.48 -24.01 -33.63
CA ALA A 449 -12.55 -23.99 -34.62
C ALA A 449 -12.64 -22.65 -35.38
N GLY A 450 -12.44 -21.53 -34.69
CA GLY A 450 -12.42 -20.20 -35.30
C GLY A 450 -11.18 -19.92 -36.16
N ALA A 451 -10.07 -20.63 -35.93
CA ALA A 451 -8.87 -20.58 -36.77
C ALA A 451 -9.04 -21.45 -38.03
N ALA A 452 -9.62 -22.65 -37.90
CA ALA A 452 -9.88 -23.56 -39.01
C ALA A 452 -10.92 -23.03 -40.02
N VAL A 453 -11.81 -22.13 -39.61
CA VAL A 453 -12.79 -21.47 -40.51
C VAL A 453 -12.17 -20.29 -41.28
N ARG A 454 -10.98 -19.81 -40.88
CA ARG A 454 -10.27 -18.69 -41.53
C ARG A 454 -9.08 -19.11 -42.39
N SER A 455 -8.68 -20.38 -42.31
CA SER A 455 -7.77 -21.06 -43.25
C SER A 455 -8.58 -21.65 -44.39
#